data_AF-A0A9P7K5N0-F1
#
_entry.id   AF-A0A9P7K5N0-F1
#
_cell.length_a   1.000
_cell.length_b   1.000
_cell.length_c   1.000
_cell.angle_alpha   90.00
_cell.angle_beta   90.00
_cell.angle_gamma   90.00
#
_symmetry.space_group_name_H-M   'P 1'
#
loop_
_entity.id
_entity.type
_entity.pdbx_description
1 polymer ?
#
loop_
_entity_poly.entity_id
_entity_poly.type
_entity_poly.pdbx_seq_one_letter_code
_entity_poly.pdbx_strand_id
1 'polypeptide(L)'
;MAADLRKKVHRFRILVIGRANAGKTTILQKVCNTTDQPEIFDKEGNKLDQDVLKPTGGRGIHSINNEMIFQSNPGFVFHDSRGFEAGADNKLNLVKGFLDSRLKEQKLDQQLHAIWYCLPLDNARPISNAEESFFAECGTGKGVI
;
A
#
# COMPACT_ATOMS: atom_id res chain seq x y z
N MET A 1 23.70 2.76 12.64
CA MET A 1 22.77 1.73 12.11
C MET A 1 21.44 2.32 11.62
N ALA A 2 20.52 2.79 12.49
CA ALA A 2 19.26 3.40 12.02
C ALA A 2 19.45 4.72 11.25
N ALA A 3 20.41 5.56 11.67
CA ALA A 3 20.74 6.81 10.98
C ALA A 3 21.38 6.58 9.59
N ASP A 4 22.09 5.48 9.39
CA ASP A 4 22.74 5.15 8.11
C ASP A 4 21.75 4.61 7.08
N LEU A 5 20.70 3.90 7.54
CA LEU A 5 19.63 3.45 6.65
C LEU A 5 18.82 4.63 6.11
N ARG A 6 18.51 5.63 6.96
CA ARG A 6 17.80 6.86 6.54
C ARG A 6 18.60 7.72 5.56
N LYS A 7 19.93 7.59 5.54
CA LYS A 7 20.79 8.23 4.53
C LYS A 7 20.79 7.51 3.19
N LYS A 8 20.49 6.20 3.18
CA LYS A 8 20.46 5.36 1.98
C LYS A 8 19.07 5.22 1.37
N VAL A 9 18.03 5.39 2.19
CA VAL A 9 16.63 5.34 1.82
C VAL A 9 16.01 6.70 2.12
N HIS A 10 15.93 7.55 1.09
CA HIS A 10 15.30 8.86 1.17
C HIS A 10 13.78 8.77 1.22
N ARG A 11 13.20 7.72 0.62
CA ARG A 11 11.76 7.47 0.62
C ARG A 11 11.44 6.05 1.06
N PHE A 12 10.79 5.92 2.21
CA PHE A 12 10.35 4.64 2.75
C PHE A 12 8.97 4.28 2.20
N ARG A 13 8.91 3.24 1.38
CA ARG A 13 7.70 2.80 0.66
C ARG A 13 6.94 1.72 1.39
N ILE A 14 5.64 1.94 1.59
CA ILE A 14 4.75 1.04 2.31
C ILE A 14 3.53 0.72 1.45
N LEU A 15 3.22 -0.57 1.30
CA LEU A 15 1.97 -1.02 0.72
C LEU A 15 0.98 -1.25 1.86
N VAL A 16 -0.18 -0.61 1.82
CA VAL A 16 -1.26 -0.82 2.77
C VAL A 16 -2.34 -1.66 2.11
N ILE A 17 -2.57 -2.84 2.67
CA ILE A 17 -3.56 -3.82 2.21
C ILE A 17 -4.69 -3.90 3.21
N GLY A 18 -5.91 -4.13 2.73
CA GLY A 18 -7.06 -4.42 3.58
C GLY A 18 -8.36 -4.13 2.87
N ARG A 19 -9.47 -4.67 3.38
CA ARG A 19 -10.84 -4.47 2.85
C ARG A 19 -11.21 -2.99 2.72
N ALA A 20 -12.23 -2.70 1.91
CA ALA A 20 -12.78 -1.35 1.88
C ALA A 20 -13.21 -0.96 3.30
N ASN A 21 -13.02 0.29 3.68
CA ASN A 21 -13.34 0.81 5.01
C ASN A 21 -12.60 0.17 6.20
N ALA A 22 -11.56 -0.65 5.98
CA ALA A 22 -10.72 -1.20 7.07
C ALA A 22 -9.84 -0.17 7.81
N GLY A 23 -10.07 1.14 7.62
CA GLY A 23 -9.34 2.21 8.30
C GLY A 23 -7.95 2.55 7.72
N LYS A 24 -7.62 2.08 6.50
CA LYS A 24 -6.32 2.30 5.86
C LYS A 24 -5.90 3.78 5.82
N THR A 25 -6.71 4.66 5.25
CA THR A 25 -6.37 6.10 5.18
C THR A 25 -6.25 6.73 6.57
N THR A 26 -7.08 6.28 7.52
CA THR A 26 -7.06 6.78 8.91
C THR A 26 -5.75 6.43 9.63
N ILE A 27 -5.21 5.22 9.45
CA ILE A 27 -3.91 4.87 10.04
C ILE A 27 -2.77 5.68 9.40
N LEU A 28 -2.83 5.94 8.09
CA LEU A 28 -1.84 6.76 7.40
C LEU A 28 -1.82 8.20 7.94
N GLN A 29 -2.99 8.81 8.07
CA GLN A 29 -3.15 10.15 8.66
C GLN A 29 -2.54 10.23 10.07
N LYS A 30 -2.81 9.22 10.92
CA LYS A 30 -2.24 9.15 12.28
C LYS A 30 -0.71 9.01 12.27
N VAL A 31 -0.16 8.12 11.43
CA VAL A 31 1.29 7.93 11.30
C VAL A 31 1.98 9.21 10.81
N CYS A 32 1.34 9.94 9.92
CA CYS A 32 1.83 11.20 9.39
C CYS A 32 1.49 12.41 10.27
N ASN A 33 0.87 12.20 11.44
CA ASN A 33 0.43 13.24 12.37
C ASN A 33 -0.32 14.40 11.68
N THR A 34 -1.28 14.07 10.82
CA THR A 34 -2.08 15.04 10.06
C THR A 34 -3.52 14.56 9.88
N THR A 35 -4.42 15.50 9.61
CA THR A 35 -5.79 15.25 9.15
C THR A 35 -5.96 15.54 7.66
N ASP A 36 -4.92 16.05 7.00
CA ASP A 36 -4.95 16.41 5.59
C ASP A 36 -5.04 15.16 4.71
N GLN A 37 -5.46 15.35 3.46
CA GLN A 37 -5.38 14.31 2.44
C GLN A 37 -3.97 14.28 1.84
N PRO A 38 -3.47 13.09 1.46
CA PRO A 38 -2.20 12.99 0.77
C PRO A 38 -2.30 13.59 -0.64
N GLU A 39 -1.17 14.05 -1.14
CA GLU A 39 -1.00 14.29 -2.57
C GLU A 39 -0.80 12.94 -3.27
N ILE A 40 -1.40 12.79 -4.44
CA ILE A 40 -1.28 11.59 -5.25
C ILE A 40 -0.43 11.89 -6.47
N PHE A 41 0.52 11.00 -6.76
CA PHE A 41 1.30 11.03 -8.00
C PHE A 41 1.12 9.72 -8.76
N ASP A 42 1.08 9.78 -10.09
CA ASP A 42 1.19 8.59 -10.93
C ASP A 42 2.63 8.03 -10.92
N LYS A 43 2.86 6.94 -11.68
CA LYS A 43 4.19 6.30 -11.76
C LYS A 43 5.21 7.16 -12.52
N GLU A 44 4.75 8.11 -13.33
CA GLU A 44 5.56 9.09 -14.04
C GLU A 44 5.91 10.31 -13.18
N GLY A 45 5.30 10.45 -12.00
CA GLY A 45 5.52 11.57 -11.08
C GLY A 45 4.61 12.77 -11.33
N ASN A 46 3.57 12.64 -12.17
CA ASN A 46 2.58 13.70 -12.35
C ASN A 46 1.59 13.69 -11.19
N LYS A 47 1.30 14.89 -10.67
CA LYS A 47 0.30 15.06 -9.61
C LYS A 47 -1.10 14.81 -10.18
N LEU A 48 -1.84 13.92 -9.53
CA LEU A 48 -3.22 13.59 -9.88
C LEU A 48 -4.20 14.40 -9.02
N ASP A 49 -5.42 14.59 -9.53
CA ASP A 49 -6.51 15.21 -8.79
C ASP A 49 -6.90 14.36 -7.56
N GLN A 50 -7.28 15.01 -6.46
CA GLN A 50 -7.81 14.34 -5.27
C GLN A 50 -9.15 13.63 -5.52
N ASP A 51 -9.87 13.99 -6.58
CA ASP A 51 -11.06 13.27 -7.05
C ASP A 51 -10.80 11.80 -7.32
N VAL A 52 -9.54 11.44 -7.58
CA VAL A 52 -9.08 10.06 -7.61
C VAL A 52 -9.48 9.40 -6.28
N LEU A 53 -9.12 9.93 -5.09
CA LEU A 53 -9.44 9.37 -3.76
C LEU A 53 -10.93 9.19 -3.44
N LYS A 54 -11.84 9.83 -4.18
CA LYS A 54 -13.27 9.75 -3.87
C LYS A 54 -13.81 8.36 -4.24
N PRO A 55 -14.65 7.75 -3.38
CA PRO A 55 -15.38 6.54 -3.73
C PRO A 55 -16.50 6.89 -4.72
N THR A 56 -16.14 7.18 -5.97
CA THR A 56 -17.11 7.38 -7.04
C THR A 56 -17.60 6.01 -7.50
N GLY A 57 -18.91 5.87 -7.73
CA GLY A 57 -19.53 4.62 -8.21
C GLY A 57 -19.02 4.14 -9.58
N GLY A 58 -18.17 4.91 -10.25
CA GLY A 58 -17.41 4.52 -11.44
C GLY A 58 -15.98 4.16 -11.07
N ARG A 59 -15.55 2.93 -11.39
CA ARG A 59 -14.20 2.40 -11.11
C ARG A 59 -13.10 3.04 -11.99
N GLY A 60 -12.84 4.33 -11.88
CA GLY A 60 -11.64 4.99 -12.45
C GLY A 60 -11.05 5.93 -11.39
N ILE A 61 -9.78 6.33 -11.34
CA ILE A 61 -8.52 6.01 -12.04
C ILE A 61 -7.53 5.90 -10.87
N HIS A 62 -7.62 4.84 -10.06
CA HIS A 62 -6.58 4.61 -9.07
C HIS A 62 -5.89 3.30 -9.33
N SER A 63 -4.58 3.43 -9.47
CA SER A 63 -3.66 2.33 -9.53
C SER A 63 -3.01 2.15 -8.16
N ILE A 64 -2.78 0.90 -7.78
CA ILE A 64 -1.88 0.56 -6.66
C ILE A 64 -0.47 1.15 -6.86
N ASN A 65 -0.10 1.48 -8.09
CA ASN A 65 1.17 2.11 -8.42
C ASN A 65 1.23 3.60 -8.07
N ASN A 66 0.08 4.26 -7.87
CA ASN A 66 0.05 5.67 -7.50
C ASN A 66 0.72 5.85 -6.13
N GLU A 67 1.50 6.92 -6.00
CA GLU A 67 2.18 7.30 -4.77
C GLU A 67 1.28 8.23 -3.96
N MET A 68 1.00 7.89 -2.70
CA MET A 68 0.32 8.76 -1.75
C MET A 68 1.36 9.34 -0.79
N ILE A 69 1.52 10.67 -0.80
CA ILE A 69 2.52 11.38 -0.01
C ILE A 69 1.83 12.42 0.85
N PHE A 70 2.01 12.34 2.17
CA PHE A 70 1.54 13.36 3.09
C PHE A 70 2.63 14.43 3.25
N GLN A 71 2.27 15.70 3.04
CA GLN A 71 3.21 16.82 3.17
C GLN A 71 3.75 16.97 4.59
N SER A 72 3.01 16.51 5.60
CA SER A 72 3.48 16.46 6.99
C SER A 72 4.60 15.44 7.23
N ASN A 73 4.77 14.45 6.34
CA ASN A 73 5.81 13.43 6.46
C ASN A 73 6.24 12.88 5.08
N PRO A 74 6.94 13.68 4.27
CA PRO A 74 7.25 13.35 2.87
C PRO A 74 8.30 12.25 2.70
N GLY A 75 8.92 11.80 3.79
CA GLY A 75 9.83 10.66 3.80
C GLY A 75 9.12 9.31 3.60
N PHE A 76 7.79 9.27 3.71
CA PHE A 76 6.99 8.08 3.43
C PHE A 76 6.27 8.19 2.10
N VAL A 77 6.23 7.08 1.38
CA VAL A 77 5.38 6.90 0.20
C VAL A 77 4.46 5.71 0.45
N PHE A 78 3.17 5.95 0.40
CA PHE A 78 2.17 4.92 0.60
C PHE A 78 1.56 4.47 -0.72
N HIS A 79 1.29 3.18 -0.83
CA HIS A 79 0.54 2.57 -1.90
C HIS A 79 -0.70 1.89 -1.29
N ASP A 80 -1.89 2.16 -1.81
CA ASP A 80 -3.15 1.60 -1.31
C ASP A 80 -3.68 0.49 -2.23
N SER A 81 -4.02 -0.67 -1.66
CA SER A 81 -4.63 -1.79 -2.38
C SER A 81 -6.12 -1.58 -2.75
N ARG A 82 -6.76 -0.51 -2.25
CA ARG A 82 -8.16 -0.11 -2.53
C ARG A 82 -9.23 -1.15 -2.23
N GLY A 83 -9.10 -1.86 -1.12
CA GLY A 83 -10.12 -2.81 -0.67
C GLY A 83 -9.89 -4.20 -1.24
N PHE A 84 -9.22 -5.04 -0.47
CA PHE A 84 -8.99 -6.45 -0.75
C PHE A 84 -10.17 -7.26 -0.19
N GLU A 85 -11.10 -7.76 -1.02
CA GLU A 85 -12.31 -8.48 -0.58
C GLU A 85 -12.35 -9.91 -1.14
N ALA A 86 -13.04 -10.81 -0.43
CA ALA A 86 -13.22 -12.20 -0.84
C ALA A 86 -13.90 -12.32 -2.22
N GLY A 87 -13.34 -13.16 -3.09
CA GLY A 87 -13.86 -13.41 -4.46
C GLY A 87 -13.28 -12.50 -5.55
N ALA A 88 -12.25 -11.72 -5.26
CA ALA A 88 -11.62 -10.82 -6.22
C ALA A 88 -10.22 -11.30 -6.65
N ASP A 89 -10.15 -12.45 -7.34
CA ASP A 89 -8.88 -13.02 -7.85
C ASP A 89 -8.07 -12.00 -8.66
N ASN A 90 -8.75 -11.12 -9.40
CA ASN A 90 -8.14 -10.00 -10.11
C ASN A 90 -7.40 -9.02 -9.18
N LYS A 91 -7.90 -8.78 -7.96
CA LYS A 91 -7.24 -7.90 -6.97
C LYS A 91 -6.02 -8.57 -6.35
N LEU A 92 -6.05 -9.88 -6.11
CA LEU A 92 -4.90 -10.65 -5.66
C LEU A 92 -3.75 -10.57 -6.69
N ASN A 93 -4.06 -10.76 -7.97
CA ASN A 93 -3.08 -10.66 -9.05
C ASN A 93 -2.50 -9.24 -9.20
N LEU A 94 -3.31 -8.20 -9.00
CA LEU A 94 -2.83 -6.81 -9.00
C LEU A 94 -1.83 -6.54 -7.87
N VAL A 95 -2.11 -7.04 -6.66
CA VAL A 95 -1.18 -6.92 -5.52
C VAL A 95 0.10 -7.69 -5.78
N LYS A 96 0.02 -8.95 -6.25
CA LYS A 96 1.19 -9.76 -6.59
C LYS A 96 2.05 -9.09 -7.66
N GLY A 97 1.42 -8.60 -8.74
CA GLY A 97 2.14 -7.90 -9.81
C GLY A 97 2.83 -6.63 -9.33
N PHE A 98 2.22 -5.89 -8.39
CA PHE A 98 2.85 -4.75 -7.74
C PHE A 98 4.02 -5.16 -6.84
N LEU A 99 3.88 -6.23 -6.05
CA LEU A 99 4.97 -6.74 -5.22
C LEU A 99 6.16 -7.16 -6.10
N ASP A 100 5.90 -7.93 -7.15
CA ASP A 100 6.94 -8.37 -8.09
C ASP A 100 7.64 -7.20 -8.79
N SER A 101 6.91 -6.15 -9.18
CA SER A 101 7.53 -4.98 -9.80
C SER A 101 8.44 -4.25 -8.82
N ARG A 102 7.99 -4.03 -7.58
CA ARG A 102 8.77 -3.35 -6.54
C ARG A 102 9.96 -4.18 -6.04
N LEU A 103 9.86 -5.51 -6.00
CA LEU A 103 10.97 -6.39 -5.64
C LEU A 103 12.09 -6.41 -6.69
N LYS A 104 11.77 -6.13 -7.95
CA LYS A 104 12.73 -6.08 -9.07
C LYS A 104 13.42 -4.73 -9.24
N GLU A 105 13.01 -3.71 -8.49
CA GLU A 105 13.63 -2.38 -8.53
C GLU A 105 15.08 -2.44 -8.03
N GLN A 106 16.00 -1.79 -8.76
CA GLN A 106 17.42 -1.75 -8.37
C GLN A 106 17.71 -0.67 -7.32
N LYS A 107 16.94 0.42 -7.36
CA LYS A 107 17.10 1.54 -6.44
C LYS A 107 16.33 1.23 -5.16
N LEU A 108 16.99 1.29 -4.01
CA LEU A 108 16.36 1.09 -2.70
C LEU A 108 15.14 2.01 -2.53
N ASP A 109 15.26 3.27 -2.93
CA ASP A 109 14.16 4.25 -2.90
C ASP A 109 12.94 3.88 -3.76
N GLN A 110 13.03 2.89 -4.66
CA GLN A 110 11.93 2.41 -5.49
C GLN A 110 11.41 1.04 -5.06
N GLN A 111 12.17 0.33 -4.21
CA GLN A 111 11.76 -0.94 -3.63
C GLN A 111 10.66 -0.75 -2.57
N LEU A 112 9.88 -1.81 -2.36
CA LEU A 112 8.91 -1.84 -1.26
C LEU A 112 9.63 -2.19 0.04
N HIS A 113 9.37 -1.44 1.10
CA HIS A 113 10.07 -1.59 2.37
C HIS A 113 9.23 -2.27 3.45
N ALA A 114 7.91 -2.08 3.41
CA ALA A 114 6.99 -2.75 4.31
C ALA A 114 5.62 -2.99 3.66
N ILE A 115 4.92 -3.99 4.18
CA ILE A 115 3.52 -4.25 3.89
C ILE A 115 2.75 -4.12 5.22
N TRP A 116 1.73 -3.26 5.23
CA TRP A 116 0.80 -3.12 6.35
C TRP A 116 -0.53 -3.74 5.98
N TYR A 117 -0.94 -4.77 6.71
CA TYR A 117 -2.20 -5.45 6.49
C TYR A 117 -3.23 -5.01 7.53
N CYS A 118 -4.24 -4.26 7.11
CA CYS A 118 -5.35 -3.79 7.94
C CYS A 118 -6.46 -4.83 7.98
N LEU A 119 -6.42 -5.70 8.99
CA LEU A 119 -7.45 -6.68 9.29
C LEU A 119 -8.58 -6.04 10.10
N PRO A 120 -9.82 -5.95 9.59
CA PRO A 120 -10.94 -5.46 10.37
C PRO A 120 -11.34 -6.49 11.45
N LEU A 121 -11.62 -5.99 12.66
CA LEU A 121 -12.06 -6.81 13.81
C LEU A 121 -13.57 -6.71 14.06
N ASP A 122 -14.32 -6.29 13.04
CA ASP A 122 -15.75 -6.03 13.10
C ASP A 122 -16.62 -7.29 13.01
N ASN A 123 -16.01 -8.47 12.79
CA ASN A 123 -16.71 -9.74 12.63
C ASN A 123 -16.04 -10.87 13.44
N ALA A 124 -16.81 -11.89 13.82
CA ALA A 124 -16.33 -13.07 14.57
C ALA A 124 -15.28 -13.91 13.81
N ARG A 125 -15.10 -13.69 12.50
CA ARG A 125 -14.02 -14.25 11.70
C ARG A 125 -13.08 -13.12 11.26
N PRO A 126 -12.00 -12.86 12.01
CA PRO A 126 -11.06 -11.78 11.71
C PRO A 126 -10.18 -12.08 10.48
N ILE A 127 -10.18 -13.33 10.01
CA ILE A 127 -9.47 -13.77 8.81
C ILE A 127 -10.50 -14.37 7.84
N SER A 128 -10.56 -13.81 6.64
CA SER A 128 -11.35 -14.24 5.49
C SER A 128 -10.51 -15.17 4.60
N ASN A 129 -11.18 -15.98 3.78
CA ASN A 129 -10.48 -16.89 2.85
C ASN A 129 -9.49 -16.15 1.93
N ALA A 130 -9.77 -14.90 1.54
CA ALA A 130 -8.85 -14.13 0.73
C ALA A 130 -7.57 -13.73 1.49
N GLU A 131 -7.70 -13.43 2.79
CA GLU A 131 -6.55 -13.18 3.67
C GLU A 131 -5.73 -14.46 3.83
N GLU A 132 -6.37 -15.61 4.06
CA GLU A 132 -5.69 -16.92 4.12
C GLU A 132 -4.93 -17.23 2.83
N SER A 133 -5.56 -17.08 1.66
CA SER A 133 -4.91 -17.28 0.36
C SER A 133 -3.74 -16.32 0.15
N PHE A 134 -3.89 -15.04 0.53
CA PHE A 134 -2.80 -14.08 0.44
C PHE A 134 -1.61 -14.50 1.30
N PHE A 135 -1.82 -14.87 2.57
CA PHE A 135 -0.73 -15.26 3.44
C PHE A 135 -0.09 -16.60 3.05
N ALA A 136 -0.86 -17.54 2.50
CA ALA A 136 -0.33 -18.80 1.99
C ALA A 136 0.52 -18.62 0.72
N GLU A 137 0.09 -17.74 -0.19
CA GLU A 137 0.72 -17.60 -1.51
C GLU A 137 1.80 -16.51 -1.57
N CYS A 138 1.73 -15.51 -0.68
CA CYS A 138 2.72 -14.43 -0.56
C CYS A 138 3.73 -14.67 0.57
N GLY A 139 3.95 -15.94 0.95
CA GLY A 139 4.91 -16.35 1.97
C GLY A 139 6.33 -15.79 1.73
N THR A 140 6.92 -15.27 2.79
CA THR A 140 8.28 -14.70 2.88
C THR A 140 9.28 -15.52 2.08
N GLY A 141 10.13 -14.84 1.30
CA GLY A 141 11.04 -15.42 0.32
C GLY A 141 11.68 -16.73 0.77
N LYS A 142 11.89 -17.64 -0.19
CA LYS A 142 12.67 -18.87 0.01
C LYS A 142 13.92 -18.53 0.82
N GLY A 143 13.92 -18.94 2.08
CA GLY A 143 15.12 -18.99 2.89
C GLY A 143 16.07 -19.95 2.20
N VAL A 144 17.05 -19.40 1.51
CA VAL A 144 18.36 -20.04 1.43
C VAL A 144 19.16 -19.38 2.55
N ILE A 145 19.17 -20.05 3.70
CA ILE A 145 20.26 -19.94 4.66
C ILE A 145 21.18 -21.12 4.37
#